data_AF-A0AAJ6PAR7-F1
#
_entry.id   AF-A0AAJ6PAR7-F1
#
_cell.length_a   1.000
_cell.length_b   1.000
_cell.length_c   1.000
_cell.angle_alpha   90.00
_cell.angle_beta   90.00
_cell.angle_gamma   90.00
#
_symmetry.space_group_name_H-M   'P 1'
#
loop_
_entity.id
_entity.type
_entity.pdbx_description
1 polymer ?
#
loop_
_entity_poly.entity_id
_entity_poly.type
_entity_poly.pdbx_seq_one_letter_code
_entity_poly.pdbx_strand_id
1 'polypeptide(L)'
;MKFNVFRGNKNQAANAKRQLFEALHRRDITAINNLIERWQEILGGEKLTEVIINEVIVECDADSHCWLMQHFLGESKYQQLQQQAQNNVFHIFVNAGLEPGKDFSFGLDDEMIISDRAQQILLNQLPPEHRALFEAQVQTSSVLDPMMAIEQQLGCAFFTNLIKIASQKVQSLTNYQAAAYLGVVLAGLVKRHPALQDVDFPTKFIFQSLQGLSQERATAILNDEQTNPQFDEIVIFQDLLAAMGEFNSYRIAEAESISLKQLKELDLVWCGEHRISEIVAVMQS
;
A
#
# COMPACT_ATOMS: atom_id res chain seq x y z
N MET A 1 11.63 57.16 24.15
CA MET A 1 11.35 56.13 25.18
C MET A 1 10.56 55.00 24.50
N LYS A 2 11.21 53.88 24.14
CA LYS A 2 10.60 52.72 23.46
C LYS A 2 11.00 51.46 24.23
N PHE A 3 10.16 51.05 25.16
CA PHE A 3 10.32 49.80 25.90
C PHE A 3 8.94 49.14 26.05
N ASN A 4 8.87 47.83 25.82
CA ASN A 4 7.78 46.87 26.12
C ASN A 4 6.79 46.37 25.05
N VAL A 5 6.86 46.75 23.77
CA VAL A 5 5.94 46.14 22.78
C VAL A 5 6.29 44.67 22.46
N PHE A 6 7.58 44.31 22.46
CA PHE A 6 8.04 42.95 22.08
C PHE A 6 7.83 41.88 23.16
N ARG A 7 7.71 42.25 24.44
CA ARG A 7 7.57 41.28 25.56
C ARG A 7 6.11 40.87 25.78
N GLY A 8 5.15 41.77 25.53
CA GLY A 8 3.72 41.45 25.56
C GLY A 8 3.32 40.52 24.42
N ASN A 9 3.86 40.77 23.22
CA ASN A 9 3.48 40.04 22.00
C ASN A 9 3.90 38.55 22.04
N LYS A 10 5.09 38.22 22.58
CA LYS A 10 5.51 36.82 22.76
C LYS A 10 4.62 36.02 23.73
N ASN A 11 4.20 36.64 24.83
CA ASN A 11 3.27 35.98 25.77
C ASN A 11 1.85 35.85 25.20
N GLN A 12 1.44 36.77 24.33
CA GLN A 12 0.15 36.71 23.64
C GLN A 12 0.15 35.62 22.57
N ALA A 13 1.18 35.53 21.73
CA ALA A 13 1.34 34.46 20.74
C ALA A 13 1.39 33.07 21.39
N ALA A 14 2.15 32.90 22.48
CA ALA A 14 2.21 31.63 23.21
C ALA A 14 0.85 31.23 23.82
N ASN A 15 0.08 32.21 24.32
CA ASN A 15 -1.27 31.95 24.82
C ASN A 15 -2.26 31.62 23.70
N ALA A 16 -2.17 32.32 22.56
CA ALA A 16 -2.97 32.04 21.38
C ALA A 16 -2.73 30.60 20.89
N LYS A 17 -1.45 30.22 20.74
CA LYS A 17 -1.05 28.86 20.40
C LYS A 17 -1.66 27.84 21.36
N ARG A 18 -1.47 27.99 22.67
CA ARG A 18 -1.98 27.05 23.68
C ARG A 18 -3.49 26.85 23.60
N GLN A 19 -4.25 27.94 23.48
CA GLN A 19 -5.72 27.89 23.42
C GLN A 19 -6.22 27.29 22.11
N LEU A 20 -5.61 27.65 20.99
CA LEU A 20 -5.96 27.09 19.68
C LEU A 20 -5.64 25.59 19.63
N PHE A 21 -4.50 25.18 20.17
CA PHE A 21 -4.11 23.77 20.26
C PHE A 21 -5.08 22.95 21.13
N GLU A 22 -5.51 23.49 22.27
CA GLU A 22 -6.47 22.82 23.15
C GLU A 22 -7.86 22.70 22.52
N ALA A 23 -8.32 23.73 21.81
CA ALA A 23 -9.58 23.68 21.07
C ALA A 23 -9.53 22.70 19.89
N LEU A 24 -8.39 22.63 19.21
CA LEU A 24 -8.12 21.68 18.12
C LEU A 24 -8.15 20.24 18.62
N HIS A 25 -7.48 19.95 19.73
CA HIS A 25 -7.48 18.62 20.34
C HIS A 25 -8.89 18.16 20.76
N ARG A 26 -9.76 19.09 21.18
CA ARG A 26 -11.16 18.82 21.52
C ARG A 26 -12.10 18.77 20.31
N ARG A 27 -11.59 19.05 19.10
CA ARG A 27 -12.37 19.19 17.86
C ARG A 27 -13.56 20.16 17.99
N ASP A 28 -13.38 21.23 18.75
CA ASP A 28 -14.42 22.24 19.01
C ASP A 28 -14.28 23.41 18.03
N ILE A 29 -14.96 23.33 16.90
CA ILE A 29 -14.87 24.36 15.86
C ILE A 29 -15.41 25.72 16.31
N THR A 30 -16.44 25.73 17.16
CA THR A 30 -17.00 26.99 17.67
C THR A 30 -15.97 27.69 18.54
N ALA A 31 -15.27 26.95 19.40
CA ALA A 31 -14.16 27.50 20.17
C ALA A 31 -13.02 27.99 19.27
N ILE A 32 -12.64 27.24 18.23
CA ILE A 32 -11.58 27.64 17.29
C ILE A 32 -11.95 28.95 16.59
N ASN A 33 -13.16 29.09 16.05
CA ASN A 33 -13.60 30.31 15.37
C ASN A 33 -13.62 31.52 16.30
N ASN A 34 -14.17 31.35 17.51
CA ASN A 34 -14.19 32.42 18.52
C ASN A 34 -12.76 32.83 18.94
N LEU A 35 -11.84 31.88 19.04
CA LEU A 35 -10.44 32.15 19.34
C LEU A 35 -9.73 32.85 18.19
N ILE A 36 -9.99 32.47 16.94
CA ILE A 36 -9.43 33.14 15.76
C ILE A 36 -9.89 34.60 15.72
N GLU A 37 -11.20 34.87 15.84
CA GLU A 37 -11.73 36.24 15.86
C GLU A 37 -11.08 37.07 16.97
N ARG A 38 -11.06 36.53 18.19
CA ARG A 38 -10.47 37.19 19.36
C ARG A 38 -8.98 37.48 19.16
N TRP A 39 -8.21 36.50 18.71
CA TRP A 39 -6.76 36.66 18.57
C TRP A 39 -6.39 37.48 17.34
N GLN A 40 -7.26 37.57 16.33
CA GLN A 40 -7.08 38.45 15.18
C GLN A 40 -7.18 39.92 15.62
N GLU A 41 -8.09 40.25 16.53
CA GLU A 41 -8.17 41.60 17.13
C GLU A 41 -6.94 41.96 17.97
N ILE A 42 -6.34 40.97 18.64
CA ILE A 42 -5.22 41.20 19.57
C ILE A 42 -3.86 41.22 18.86
N LEU A 43 -3.61 40.24 17.98
CA LEU A 43 -2.31 40.02 17.32
C LEU A 43 -2.26 40.64 15.92
N GLY A 44 -3.41 40.89 15.30
CA GLY A 44 -3.53 41.18 13.87
C GLY A 44 -3.51 39.90 13.03
N GLY A 45 -4.12 39.96 11.84
CA GLY A 45 -4.30 38.81 10.96
C GLY A 45 -2.98 38.14 10.56
N GLU A 46 -1.98 38.91 10.15
CA GLU A 46 -0.69 38.38 9.68
C GLU A 46 0.05 37.61 10.78
N LYS A 47 0.10 38.15 12.01
CA LYS A 47 0.77 37.48 13.13
C LYS A 47 -0.01 36.26 13.62
N LEU A 48 -1.34 36.32 13.60
CA LEU A 48 -2.18 35.16 13.91
C LEU A 48 -1.98 34.04 12.88
N THR A 49 -1.94 34.37 11.59
CA THR A 49 -1.64 33.40 10.53
C THR A 49 -0.28 32.75 10.74
N GLU A 50 0.75 33.53 11.11
CA GLU A 50 2.07 32.99 11.44
C GLU A 50 2.01 32.00 12.63
N VAL A 51 1.29 32.34 13.70
CA VAL A 51 1.11 31.45 14.87
C VAL A 51 0.36 30.18 14.47
N ILE A 52 -0.70 30.29 13.68
CA ILE A 52 -1.47 29.12 13.24
C ILE A 52 -0.59 28.22 12.37
N ILE A 53 -0.01 28.76 11.28
CA ILE A 53 0.70 27.96 10.28
C ILE A 53 2.02 27.41 10.82
N ASN A 54 2.82 28.23 11.51
CA ASN A 54 4.19 27.85 11.88
C ASN A 54 4.29 27.27 13.29
N GLU A 55 3.29 27.44 14.15
CA GLU A 55 3.35 26.95 15.54
C GLU A 55 2.24 25.95 15.87
N VAL A 56 0.98 26.21 15.53
CA VAL A 56 -0.15 25.33 15.88
C VAL A 56 -0.20 24.12 14.95
N ILE A 57 -0.16 24.35 13.63
CA ILE A 57 -0.26 23.29 12.62
C ILE A 57 0.97 22.37 12.65
N VAL A 58 2.15 22.91 12.90
CA VAL A 58 3.41 22.15 12.94
C VAL A 58 3.44 21.12 14.08
N GLU A 59 2.86 21.47 15.23
CA GLU A 59 2.80 20.59 16.41
C GLU A 59 1.54 19.71 16.46
N CYS A 60 0.66 19.86 15.47
CA CYS A 60 -0.59 19.12 15.36
C CYS A 60 -0.34 17.71 14.81
N ASP A 61 -1.07 16.71 15.31
CA ASP A 61 -1.12 15.39 14.69
C ASP A 61 -1.82 15.45 13.32
N ALA A 62 -1.55 14.45 12.47
CA ALA A 62 -2.08 14.40 11.11
C ALA A 62 -3.62 14.41 11.06
N ASP A 63 -4.29 13.70 11.96
CA ASP A 63 -5.76 13.61 11.98
C ASP A 63 -6.39 14.97 12.32
N SER A 64 -5.85 15.63 13.34
CA SER A 64 -6.30 16.96 13.76
C SER A 64 -6.02 18.01 12.67
N HIS A 65 -4.91 17.91 11.94
CA HIS A 65 -4.60 18.77 10.80
C HIS A 65 -5.60 18.56 9.65
N CYS A 66 -5.83 17.30 9.25
CA CYS A 66 -6.77 16.93 8.20
C CYS A 66 -8.19 17.41 8.54
N TRP A 67 -8.65 17.14 9.76
CA TRP A 67 -9.96 17.57 10.24
C TRP A 67 -10.14 19.10 10.17
N LEU A 68 -9.14 19.85 10.62
CA LEU A 68 -9.17 21.31 10.59
C LEU A 68 -9.24 21.86 9.17
N MET A 69 -8.36 21.35 8.29
CA MET A 69 -8.28 21.80 6.91
C MET A 69 -9.55 21.47 6.12
N GLN A 70 -10.12 20.28 6.32
CA GLN A 70 -11.41 19.90 5.73
C GLN A 70 -12.54 20.83 6.17
N HIS A 71 -12.56 21.24 7.44
CA HIS A 71 -13.59 22.15 7.95
C HIS A 71 -13.46 23.58 7.39
N PHE A 72 -12.24 24.11 7.31
CA PHE A 72 -12.01 25.49 6.85
C PHE A 72 -12.07 25.65 5.33
N LEU A 73 -11.56 24.67 4.58
CA LEU A 73 -11.51 24.72 3.12
C LEU A 73 -12.79 24.15 2.49
N GLY A 74 -13.50 23.30 3.22
CA GLY A 74 -14.53 22.42 2.68
C GLY A 74 -13.92 21.20 1.99
N GLU A 75 -14.65 20.09 2.01
CA GLU A 75 -14.22 18.78 1.54
C GLU A 75 -13.68 18.81 0.09
N SER A 76 -14.40 19.47 -0.82
CA SER A 76 -14.01 19.58 -2.24
C SER A 76 -12.66 20.29 -2.45
N LYS A 77 -12.40 21.40 -1.75
CA LYS A 77 -11.14 22.14 -1.91
C LYS A 77 -9.99 21.43 -1.22
N TYR A 78 -10.26 20.80 -0.08
CA TYR A 78 -9.28 20.00 0.61
C TYR A 78 -8.80 18.83 -0.26
N GLN A 79 -9.71 18.08 -0.88
CA GLN A 79 -9.36 16.99 -1.82
C GLN A 79 -8.52 17.49 -3.01
N GLN A 80 -8.87 18.65 -3.58
CA GLN A 80 -8.07 19.24 -4.67
C GLN A 80 -6.64 19.59 -4.22
N LEU A 81 -6.49 20.18 -3.04
CA LEU A 81 -5.18 20.51 -2.47
C LEU A 81 -4.37 19.26 -2.13
N GLN A 82 -5.01 18.23 -1.58
CA GLN A 82 -4.38 16.95 -1.30
C GLN A 82 -3.86 16.29 -2.58
N GLN A 83 -4.69 16.26 -3.64
CA GLN A 83 -4.29 15.70 -4.93
C GLN A 83 -3.13 16.49 -5.57
N GLN A 84 -3.15 17.83 -5.47
CA GLN A 84 -2.04 18.67 -5.94
C GLN A 84 -0.75 18.40 -5.16
N ALA A 85 -0.84 18.27 -3.83
CA ALA A 85 0.30 17.94 -2.99
C ALA A 85 0.88 16.56 -3.34
N GLN A 86 0.03 15.53 -3.49
CA GLN A 86 0.43 14.20 -3.91
C GLN A 86 1.11 14.21 -5.29
N ASN A 87 0.56 14.93 -6.27
CA ASN A 87 1.16 15.07 -7.59
C ASN A 87 2.54 15.74 -7.51
N ASN A 88 2.71 16.74 -6.65
CA ASN A 88 4.00 17.40 -6.46
C ASN A 88 5.04 16.43 -5.87
N VAL A 89 4.67 15.65 -4.86
CA VAL A 89 5.55 14.62 -4.28
C VAL A 89 5.90 13.55 -5.32
N PHE A 90 4.92 13.12 -6.11
CA PHE A 90 5.13 12.20 -7.23
C PHE A 90 6.18 12.74 -8.22
N HIS A 91 6.05 14.01 -8.63
CA HIS A 91 7.01 14.65 -9.52
C HIS A 91 8.40 14.75 -8.89
N ILE A 92 8.50 15.07 -7.59
CA ILE A 92 9.77 15.08 -6.86
C ILE A 92 10.46 13.71 -6.96
N PHE A 93 9.72 12.63 -6.72
CA PHE A 93 10.27 11.28 -6.74
C PHE A 93 10.72 10.83 -8.13
N VAL A 94 9.88 11.03 -9.14
CA VAL A 94 10.24 10.66 -10.51
C VAL A 94 11.46 11.46 -11.00
N ASN A 95 11.51 12.76 -10.69
CA ASN A 95 12.66 13.61 -11.06
C ASN A 95 13.94 13.23 -10.31
N ALA A 96 13.83 12.62 -9.13
CA ALA A 96 14.95 12.07 -8.37
C ALA A 96 15.37 10.65 -8.81
N GLY A 97 14.74 10.09 -9.86
CA GLY A 97 15.04 8.76 -10.38
C GLY A 97 14.54 7.62 -9.49
N LEU A 98 13.41 7.84 -8.79
CA LEU A 98 12.70 6.81 -8.03
C LEU A 98 11.60 6.17 -8.87
N GLU A 99 11.38 4.88 -8.67
CA GLU A 99 10.47 4.07 -9.46
C GLU A 99 9.13 3.85 -8.70
N PRO A 100 7.98 4.22 -9.30
CA PRO A 100 6.67 3.87 -8.75
C PRO A 100 6.52 2.34 -8.57
N GLY A 101 5.92 1.90 -7.47
CA GLY A 101 5.74 0.50 -7.11
C GLY A 101 6.96 -0.15 -6.44
N LYS A 102 8.12 0.50 -6.44
CA LYS A 102 9.34 0.02 -5.78
C LYS A 102 9.83 1.00 -4.71
N ASP A 103 9.98 2.26 -5.08
CA ASP A 103 10.43 3.31 -4.17
C ASP A 103 9.25 4.06 -3.52
N PHE A 104 8.08 4.07 -4.15
CA PHE A 104 6.88 4.65 -3.57
C PHE A 104 5.60 4.11 -4.23
N SER A 105 4.50 4.07 -3.50
CA SER A 105 3.17 3.64 -3.96
C SER A 105 2.07 4.31 -3.12
N PHE A 106 0.81 4.07 -3.49
CA PHE A 106 -0.35 4.47 -2.69
C PHE A 106 -0.99 3.22 -2.07
N GLY A 107 -1.27 3.27 -0.77
CA GLY A 107 -2.03 2.28 -0.04
C GLY A 107 -3.54 2.39 -0.28
N LEU A 108 -4.32 1.52 0.37
CA LEU A 108 -5.78 1.45 0.22
C LEU A 108 -6.52 2.68 0.78
N ASP A 109 -5.90 3.41 1.71
CA ASP A 109 -6.48 4.58 2.38
C ASP A 109 -5.91 5.91 1.83
N ASP A 110 -5.46 5.94 0.58
CA ASP A 110 -4.76 7.06 -0.07
C ASP A 110 -3.46 7.51 0.64
N GLU A 111 -2.96 6.69 1.57
CA GLU A 111 -1.67 6.87 2.22
C GLU A 111 -0.54 6.60 1.23
N MET A 112 0.45 7.50 1.18
CA MET A 112 1.63 7.29 0.35
C MET A 112 2.64 6.43 1.11
N ILE A 113 2.92 5.24 0.58
CA ILE A 113 3.96 4.34 1.07
C ILE A 113 5.24 4.70 0.35
N ILE A 114 6.33 4.92 1.09
CA ILE A 114 7.62 5.34 0.55
C ILE A 114 8.75 4.46 1.10
N SER A 115 9.76 4.19 0.28
CA SER A 115 10.98 3.48 0.71
C SER A 115 11.89 4.41 1.54
N ASP A 116 12.83 3.84 2.28
CA ASP A 116 13.86 4.61 3.01
C ASP A 116 14.60 5.59 2.08
N ARG A 117 14.86 5.16 0.84
CA ARG A 117 15.51 6.00 -0.17
C ARG A 117 14.64 7.19 -0.56
N ALA A 118 13.34 6.97 -0.77
CA ALA A 118 12.38 8.02 -1.06
C ALA A 118 12.23 9.00 0.11
N GLN A 119 12.18 8.49 1.34
CA GLN A 119 12.16 9.30 2.55
C GLN A 119 13.40 10.20 2.65
N GLN A 120 14.60 9.67 2.41
CA GLN A 120 15.84 10.46 2.41
C GLN A 120 15.82 11.58 1.37
N ILE A 121 15.23 11.35 0.19
CA ILE A 121 15.07 12.39 -0.83
C ILE A 121 14.15 13.50 -0.34
N LEU A 122 13.02 13.19 0.31
CA LEU A 122 12.15 14.21 0.89
C LEU A 122 12.84 15.00 2.01
N LEU A 123 13.52 14.31 2.92
CA LEU A 123 14.25 14.94 4.01
C LEU A 123 15.31 15.93 3.51
N ASN A 124 15.97 15.62 2.40
CA ASN A 124 16.96 16.52 1.80
C ASN A 124 16.35 17.77 1.16
N GLN A 125 15.06 17.75 0.82
CA GLN A 125 14.34 18.92 0.31
C GLN A 125 13.77 19.82 1.42
N LEU A 126 13.68 19.30 2.65
CA LEU A 126 13.18 20.06 3.79
C LEU A 126 14.26 20.93 4.44
N PRO A 127 13.90 22.15 4.90
CA PRO A 127 14.74 22.94 5.77
C PRO A 127 15.18 22.15 7.02
N PRO A 128 16.43 22.31 7.51
CA PRO A 128 16.95 21.55 8.64
C PRO A 128 16.04 21.54 9.88
N GLU A 129 15.42 22.69 10.17
CA GLU A 129 14.50 22.89 11.29
C GLU A 129 13.23 22.02 11.22
N HIS A 130 12.83 21.56 10.03
CA HIS A 130 11.61 20.79 9.82
C HIS A 130 11.87 19.28 9.65
N ARG A 131 13.13 18.86 9.49
CA ARG A 131 13.48 17.45 9.25
C ARG A 131 13.06 16.55 10.40
N ALA A 132 13.41 16.91 11.64
CA ALA A 132 13.10 16.11 12.83
C ALA A 132 11.58 15.97 13.05
N LEU A 133 10.81 17.02 12.73
CA LEU A 133 9.35 16.99 12.81
C LEU A 133 8.75 16.07 11.74
N PHE A 134 9.25 16.17 10.51
CA PHE A 134 8.84 15.27 9.43
C PHE A 134 9.18 13.82 9.75
N GLU A 135 10.40 13.52 10.23
CA GLU A 135 10.80 12.18 10.67
C GLU A 135 9.89 11.64 11.79
N ALA A 136 9.47 12.50 12.73
CA ALA A 136 8.55 12.10 13.80
C ALA A 136 7.11 11.85 13.32
N GLN A 137 6.71 12.46 12.19
CA GLN A 137 5.39 12.27 11.57
C GLN A 137 5.35 11.11 10.58
N VAL A 138 6.49 10.72 10.01
CA VAL A 138 6.59 9.52 9.18
C VAL A 138 6.39 8.31 10.08
N GLN A 139 5.19 7.73 10.02
CA GLN A 139 4.93 6.46 10.65
C GLN A 139 5.68 5.38 9.86
N THR A 140 6.65 4.74 10.51
CA THR A 140 7.28 3.53 9.99
C THR A 140 6.26 2.39 10.09
N SER A 141 5.39 2.30 9.09
CA SER A 141 4.61 1.09 8.89
C SER A 141 5.58 0.02 8.40
N SER A 142 5.74 -1.06 9.15
CA SER A 142 6.38 -2.25 8.60
C SER A 142 5.56 -2.64 7.38
N VAL A 143 6.13 -2.51 6.18
CA VAL A 143 5.48 -2.98 4.95
C VAL A 143 5.05 -4.41 5.23
N LEU A 144 3.73 -4.59 5.32
CA LEU A 144 3.14 -5.87 5.63
C LEU A 144 3.71 -6.86 4.63
N ASP A 145 4.26 -7.99 5.09
CA ASP A 145 4.80 -9.01 4.20
C ASP A 145 3.80 -9.20 3.04
N PRO A 146 4.21 -9.01 1.77
CA PRO A 146 3.31 -9.07 0.63
C PRO A 146 2.50 -10.36 0.61
N MET A 147 3.03 -11.46 1.15
CA MET A 147 2.25 -12.69 1.35
C MET A 147 1.10 -12.49 2.34
N MET A 148 1.37 -11.89 3.50
CA MET A 148 0.35 -11.60 4.50
C MET A 148 -0.68 -10.57 3.99
N ALA A 149 -0.26 -9.57 3.21
CA ALA A 149 -1.17 -8.57 2.65
C ALA A 149 -2.18 -9.21 1.68
N ILE A 150 -1.71 -10.09 0.80
CA ILE A 150 -2.56 -10.85 -0.12
C ILE A 150 -3.48 -11.81 0.65
N GLU A 151 -2.96 -12.54 1.64
CA GLU A 151 -3.78 -13.45 2.46
C GLU A 151 -4.86 -12.72 3.27
N GLN A 152 -4.57 -11.51 3.78
CA GLN A 152 -5.56 -10.65 4.42
C GLN A 152 -6.63 -10.17 3.44
N GLN A 153 -6.24 -9.77 2.22
CA GLN A 153 -7.17 -9.36 1.18
C GLN A 153 -8.11 -10.51 0.75
N LEU A 154 -7.59 -11.73 0.70
CA LEU A 154 -8.35 -12.93 0.35
C LEU A 154 -9.12 -13.51 1.54
N GLY A 155 -8.80 -13.11 2.77
CA GLY A 155 -9.39 -13.64 4.00
C GLY A 155 -9.04 -15.10 4.29
N CYS A 156 -7.95 -15.64 3.74
CA CYS A 156 -7.55 -17.04 3.91
C CYS A 156 -6.04 -17.25 3.79
N ALA A 157 -5.55 -18.41 4.26
CA ALA A 157 -4.14 -18.83 4.18
C ALA A 157 -3.76 -19.34 2.77
N PHE A 158 -3.96 -18.48 1.77
CA PHE A 158 -3.85 -18.78 0.35
C PHE A 158 -2.52 -19.44 -0.05
N PHE A 159 -1.37 -18.88 0.34
CA PHE A 159 -0.08 -19.41 -0.10
C PHE A 159 0.21 -20.76 0.53
N THR A 160 -0.15 -20.92 1.80
CA THR A 160 -0.03 -22.20 2.51
C THR A 160 -0.86 -23.28 1.81
N ASN A 161 -2.09 -22.96 1.41
CA ASN A 161 -2.95 -23.88 0.67
C ASN A 161 -2.41 -24.19 -0.72
N LEU A 162 -1.94 -23.17 -1.44
CA LEU A 162 -1.39 -23.32 -2.79
C LEU A 162 -0.14 -24.19 -2.80
N ILE A 163 0.77 -24.02 -1.84
CA ILE A 163 1.96 -24.87 -1.67
C ILE A 163 1.52 -26.32 -1.47
N LYS A 164 0.54 -26.58 -0.61
CA LYS A 164 0.03 -27.93 -0.36
C LYS A 164 -0.55 -28.57 -1.64
N ILE A 165 -1.32 -27.81 -2.41
CA ILE A 165 -1.89 -28.26 -3.69
C ILE A 165 -0.75 -28.55 -4.69
N ALA A 166 0.21 -27.63 -4.81
CA ALA A 166 1.37 -27.80 -5.68
C ALA A 166 2.18 -29.05 -5.30
N SER A 167 2.46 -29.27 -4.01
CA SER A 167 3.17 -30.46 -3.51
C SER A 167 2.48 -31.76 -3.88
N GLN A 168 1.14 -31.80 -3.81
CA GLN A 168 0.38 -32.99 -4.22
C GLN A 168 0.43 -33.18 -5.74
N LYS A 169 0.32 -32.09 -6.50
CA LYS A 169 0.29 -32.14 -7.97
C LYS A 169 1.64 -32.53 -8.56
N VAL A 170 2.76 -32.01 -8.06
CA VAL A 170 4.10 -32.38 -8.56
C VAL A 170 4.46 -33.85 -8.30
N GLN A 171 3.81 -34.52 -7.35
CA GLN A 171 4.01 -35.97 -7.13
C GLN A 171 3.49 -36.83 -8.28
N SER A 172 2.40 -36.41 -8.94
CA SER A 172 1.77 -37.17 -10.02
C SER A 172 2.22 -36.73 -11.43
N LEU A 173 2.74 -35.50 -11.57
CA LEU A 173 3.24 -34.98 -12.85
C LEU A 173 4.61 -35.55 -13.25
N THR A 174 4.88 -35.63 -14.55
CA THR A 174 6.25 -35.90 -15.05
C THR A 174 7.18 -34.73 -14.71
N ASN A 175 8.49 -34.92 -14.75
CA ASN A 175 9.44 -33.86 -14.37
C ASN A 175 9.26 -32.59 -15.20
N TYR A 176 9.15 -32.75 -16.53
CA TYR A 176 8.85 -31.68 -17.47
C TYR A 176 7.55 -30.94 -17.13
N GLN A 177 6.47 -31.69 -16.86
CA GLN A 177 5.17 -31.10 -16.51
C GLN A 177 5.20 -30.38 -15.16
N ALA A 178 5.92 -30.93 -14.17
CA ALA A 178 6.08 -30.31 -12.86
C ALA A 178 6.89 -29.00 -12.96
N ALA A 179 7.97 -28.99 -13.75
CA ALA A 179 8.76 -27.79 -14.01
C ALA A 179 7.91 -26.71 -14.71
N ALA A 180 7.17 -27.09 -15.75
CA ALA A 180 6.27 -26.17 -16.46
C ALA A 180 5.16 -25.63 -15.54
N TYR A 181 4.51 -26.49 -14.76
CA TYR A 181 3.48 -26.10 -13.79
C TYR A 181 4.00 -25.08 -12.78
N LEU A 182 5.11 -25.38 -12.09
CA LEU A 182 5.68 -24.47 -11.09
C LEU A 182 6.12 -23.14 -11.72
N GLY A 183 6.72 -23.19 -12.92
CA GLY A 183 7.13 -22.02 -13.67
C GLY A 183 5.96 -21.12 -14.05
N VAL A 184 4.87 -21.68 -14.58
CA VAL A 184 3.67 -20.94 -14.96
C VAL A 184 3.00 -20.31 -13.73
N VAL A 185 2.79 -21.08 -12.65
CA VAL A 185 2.19 -20.58 -11.40
C VAL A 185 2.99 -19.39 -10.86
N LEU A 186 4.31 -19.53 -10.78
CA LEU A 186 5.17 -18.46 -10.30
C LEU A 186 5.14 -17.24 -11.20
N ALA A 187 5.25 -17.43 -12.51
CA ALA A 187 5.24 -16.34 -13.47
C ALA A 187 3.95 -15.51 -13.36
N GLY A 188 2.79 -16.16 -13.25
CA GLY A 188 1.52 -15.43 -13.15
C GLY A 188 1.29 -14.75 -11.80
N LEU A 189 1.70 -15.37 -10.68
CA LEU A 189 1.62 -14.73 -9.35
C LEU A 189 2.55 -13.52 -9.25
N VAL A 190 3.81 -13.68 -9.67
CA VAL A 190 4.82 -12.62 -9.63
C VAL A 190 4.50 -11.49 -10.60
N LYS A 191 3.96 -11.81 -11.79
CA LYS A 191 3.51 -10.79 -12.73
C LYS A 191 2.34 -9.97 -12.18
N ARG A 192 1.46 -10.59 -11.38
CA ARG A 192 0.38 -9.86 -10.70
C ARG A 192 0.89 -9.05 -9.50
N HIS A 193 1.80 -9.63 -8.74
CA HIS A 193 2.35 -9.10 -7.50
C HIS A 193 3.89 -9.12 -7.51
N PRO A 194 4.54 -8.13 -8.16
CA PRO A 194 6.00 -8.09 -8.29
C PRO A 194 6.76 -8.13 -6.96
N ALA A 195 6.16 -7.56 -5.90
CA ALA A 195 6.72 -7.56 -4.54
C ALA A 195 6.97 -8.97 -3.96
N LEU A 196 6.36 -10.02 -4.52
CA LEU A 196 6.67 -11.41 -4.14
C LEU A 196 8.12 -11.78 -4.46
N GLN A 197 8.76 -11.16 -5.47
CA GLN A 197 10.18 -11.38 -5.75
C GLN A 197 11.07 -10.89 -4.60
N ASP A 198 10.71 -9.76 -3.98
CA ASP A 198 11.53 -9.11 -2.96
C ASP A 198 11.61 -9.89 -1.64
N VAL A 199 10.65 -10.79 -1.39
CA VAL A 199 10.60 -11.65 -0.19
C VAL A 199 11.08 -13.09 -0.44
N ASP A 200 11.73 -13.33 -1.57
CA ASP A 200 12.23 -14.65 -1.98
C ASP A 200 11.12 -15.73 -2.02
N PHE A 201 9.88 -15.30 -2.35
CA PHE A 201 8.75 -16.22 -2.50
C PHE A 201 9.01 -17.29 -3.58
N PRO A 202 9.56 -16.99 -4.77
CA PRO A 202 9.75 -18.00 -5.81
C PRO A 202 10.59 -19.19 -5.34
N THR A 203 11.70 -18.92 -4.68
CA THR A 203 12.59 -19.94 -4.12
C THR A 203 11.87 -20.78 -3.08
N LYS A 204 11.22 -20.13 -2.09
CA LYS A 204 10.47 -20.81 -1.03
C LYS A 204 9.35 -21.69 -1.60
N PHE A 205 8.57 -21.16 -2.53
CA PHE A 205 7.48 -21.87 -3.18
C PHE A 205 7.95 -23.13 -3.90
N ILE A 206 9.04 -23.05 -4.69
CA ILE A 206 9.60 -24.21 -5.38
C ILE A 206 10.08 -25.25 -4.38
N PHE A 207 10.91 -24.87 -3.41
CA PHE A 207 11.48 -25.82 -2.46
C PHE A 207 10.41 -26.50 -1.61
N GLN A 208 9.40 -25.76 -1.17
CA GLN A 208 8.29 -26.32 -0.40
C GLN A 208 7.37 -27.20 -1.28
N SER A 209 7.14 -26.82 -2.53
CA SER A 209 6.35 -27.65 -3.46
C SER A 209 7.05 -28.98 -3.76
N LEU A 210 8.38 -29.00 -3.85
CA LEU A 210 9.14 -30.23 -4.10
C LEU A 210 9.40 -31.05 -2.82
N GLN A 211 9.00 -30.56 -1.65
CA GLN A 211 9.19 -31.25 -0.39
C GLN A 211 8.45 -32.59 -0.38
N GLY A 212 9.18 -33.67 -0.07
CA GLY A 212 8.65 -35.04 -0.06
C GLY A 212 8.91 -35.85 -1.33
N LEU A 213 9.49 -35.25 -2.37
CA LEU A 213 10.05 -35.99 -3.51
C LEU A 213 11.44 -36.57 -3.16
N SER A 214 11.88 -37.58 -3.90
CA SER A 214 13.28 -38.03 -3.83
C SER A 214 14.21 -36.93 -4.33
N GLN A 215 15.43 -36.87 -3.79
CA GLN A 215 16.43 -35.86 -4.17
C GLN A 215 16.72 -35.90 -5.68
N GLU A 216 16.79 -37.10 -6.27
CA GLU A 216 16.99 -37.30 -7.70
C GLU A 216 15.86 -36.66 -8.53
N ARG A 217 14.60 -36.90 -8.14
CA ARG A 217 13.44 -36.33 -8.84
C ARG A 217 13.36 -34.81 -8.69
N ALA A 218 13.56 -34.29 -7.48
CA ALA A 218 13.56 -32.85 -7.24
C ALA A 218 14.65 -32.15 -8.06
N THR A 219 15.86 -32.72 -8.12
CA THR A 219 16.98 -32.19 -8.92
C THR A 219 16.66 -32.23 -10.41
N ALA A 220 16.04 -33.31 -10.89
CA ALA A 220 15.65 -33.43 -12.29
C ALA A 220 14.58 -32.40 -12.71
N ILE A 221 13.65 -32.06 -11.82
CA ILE A 221 12.64 -31.00 -12.07
C ILE A 221 13.31 -29.61 -12.10
N LEU A 222 14.21 -29.33 -11.15
CA LEU A 222 14.90 -28.03 -11.07
C LEU A 222 15.82 -27.75 -12.26
N ASN A 223 16.42 -28.80 -12.83
CA ASN A 223 17.34 -28.69 -13.96
C ASN A 223 16.64 -28.83 -15.33
N ASP A 224 15.32 -28.93 -15.37
CA ASP A 224 14.56 -28.99 -16.61
C ASP A 224 14.44 -27.56 -17.19
N GLU A 225 15.29 -27.25 -18.17
CA GLU A 225 15.34 -25.92 -18.81
C GLU A 225 14.09 -25.65 -19.64
N GLN A 226 13.09 -25.04 -19.02
CA GLN A 226 11.89 -24.56 -19.69
C GLN A 226 12.15 -23.17 -20.30
N THR A 227 12.37 -23.10 -21.62
CA THR A 227 12.60 -21.82 -22.33
C THR A 227 11.31 -21.02 -22.53
N ASN A 228 10.15 -21.68 -22.51
CA ASN A 228 8.82 -21.07 -22.53
C ASN A 228 7.81 -22.07 -21.91
N PRO A 229 7.74 -22.20 -20.58
CA PRO A 229 6.89 -23.19 -19.94
C PRO A 229 5.42 -22.92 -20.28
N GLN A 230 4.75 -23.92 -20.82
CA GLN A 230 3.31 -23.89 -21.05
C GLN A 230 2.63 -24.94 -20.19
N PHE A 231 1.54 -24.53 -19.55
CA PHE A 231 0.69 -25.39 -18.76
C PHE A 231 -0.75 -24.96 -18.95
N ASP A 232 -1.69 -25.89 -18.82
CA ASP A 232 -3.11 -25.58 -18.99
C ASP A 232 -3.57 -24.56 -17.93
N GLU A 233 -3.88 -23.33 -18.36
CA GLU A 233 -4.32 -22.24 -17.47
C GLU A 233 -5.60 -22.60 -16.71
N ILE A 234 -6.47 -23.47 -17.27
CA ILE A 234 -7.68 -23.91 -16.58
C ILE A 234 -7.31 -24.69 -15.32
N VAL A 235 -6.27 -25.54 -15.41
CA VAL A 235 -5.78 -26.30 -14.27
C VAL A 235 -5.18 -25.38 -13.21
N ILE A 236 -4.50 -24.30 -13.63
CA ILE A 236 -3.98 -23.28 -12.73
C ILE A 236 -5.12 -22.54 -12.02
N PHE A 237 -6.15 -22.12 -12.74
CA PHE A 237 -7.32 -21.44 -12.16
C PHE A 237 -8.01 -22.29 -11.10
N GLN A 238 -8.18 -23.60 -11.37
CA GLN A 238 -8.76 -24.53 -10.41
C GLN A 238 -7.92 -24.62 -9.13
N ASP A 239 -6.59 -24.69 -9.25
CA ASP A 239 -5.71 -24.76 -8.08
C ASP A 239 -5.70 -23.47 -7.26
N LEU A 240 -5.73 -22.31 -7.93
CA LEU A 240 -5.78 -21.01 -7.27
C LEU A 240 -7.12 -20.82 -6.53
N LEU A 241 -8.24 -21.17 -7.16
CA LEU A 241 -9.56 -21.13 -6.51
C LEU A 241 -9.64 -22.11 -5.34
N ALA A 242 -9.07 -23.31 -5.50
CA ALA A 242 -8.97 -24.26 -4.40
C ALA A 242 -8.11 -23.74 -3.24
N ALA A 243 -7.02 -23.02 -3.54
CA ALA A 243 -6.20 -22.38 -2.53
C ALA A 243 -6.93 -21.27 -1.76
N MET A 244 -7.90 -20.59 -2.39
CA MET A 244 -8.76 -19.59 -1.76
C MET A 244 -9.90 -20.19 -0.91
N GLY A 245 -10.02 -21.52 -0.84
CA GLY A 245 -11.07 -22.19 -0.06
C GLY A 245 -12.43 -22.22 -0.75
N GLU A 246 -12.52 -21.84 -2.04
CA GLU A 246 -13.77 -21.86 -2.80
C GLU A 246 -14.15 -23.27 -3.31
N PHE A 247 -13.21 -24.24 -3.30
CA PHE A 247 -13.52 -25.63 -3.66
C PHE A 247 -13.93 -26.46 -2.43
N ASN A 248 -15.21 -26.37 -2.08
CA ASN A 248 -15.87 -27.45 -1.36
C ASN A 248 -15.90 -28.69 -2.26
N SER A 249 -15.00 -29.64 -2.00
CA SER A 249 -15.15 -31.08 -2.31
C SER A 249 -16.05 -31.41 -3.52
N TYR A 250 -15.59 -31.12 -4.73
CA TYR A 250 -16.18 -31.73 -5.93
C TYR A 250 -15.11 -32.48 -6.70
N ARG A 251 -15.41 -33.76 -6.90
CA ARG A 251 -14.67 -34.66 -7.78
C ARG A 251 -14.58 -34.01 -9.16
N ILE A 252 -13.42 -34.22 -9.76
CA ILE A 252 -13.13 -34.18 -11.19
C ILE A 252 -14.39 -34.59 -11.98
N ALA A 253 -15.14 -33.60 -12.45
CA ALA A 253 -16.26 -33.77 -13.36
C ALA A 253 -16.31 -32.52 -14.23
N GLU A 254 -15.85 -32.70 -15.46
CA GLU A 254 -16.24 -31.99 -16.69
C GLU A 254 -16.77 -30.55 -16.53
N ALA A 255 -15.90 -29.59 -16.88
CA ALA A 255 -16.25 -28.32 -17.51
C ALA A 255 -17.46 -27.56 -16.92
N GLU A 256 -17.52 -27.36 -15.61
CA GLU A 256 -18.32 -26.27 -15.07
C GLU A 256 -17.60 -24.94 -15.36
N SER A 257 -18.31 -24.04 -16.06
CA SER A 257 -17.82 -22.71 -16.43
C SER A 257 -17.46 -21.91 -15.18
N ILE A 258 -16.25 -21.35 -15.12
CA ILE A 258 -15.80 -20.46 -14.05
C ILE A 258 -16.80 -19.30 -13.92
N SER A 259 -17.36 -19.12 -12.73
CA SER A 259 -18.33 -18.05 -12.49
C SER A 259 -17.68 -16.66 -12.51
N LEU A 260 -18.48 -15.62 -12.75
CA LEU A 260 -18.00 -14.24 -12.70
C LEU A 260 -17.39 -13.85 -11.33
N LYS A 261 -17.90 -14.44 -10.23
CA LYS A 261 -17.35 -14.24 -8.89
C LYS A 261 -15.94 -14.82 -8.78
N GLN A 262 -15.78 -16.06 -9.21
CA GLN A 262 -14.49 -16.76 -9.24
C GLN A 262 -13.47 -16.06 -10.15
N LEU A 263 -13.90 -15.52 -11.29
CA LEU A 263 -13.02 -14.72 -12.16
C LEU A 263 -12.55 -13.44 -11.46
N LYS A 264 -13.42 -12.75 -10.71
CA LYS A 264 -13.03 -11.56 -9.94
C LYS A 264 -12.00 -11.90 -8.86
N GLU A 265 -12.14 -13.04 -8.20
CA GLU A 265 -11.19 -13.48 -7.17
C GLU A 265 -9.85 -13.91 -7.78
N LEU A 266 -9.87 -14.60 -8.92
CA LEU A 266 -8.66 -14.92 -9.67
C LEU A 266 -7.90 -13.66 -10.12
N ASP A 267 -8.61 -12.61 -10.55
CA ASP A 267 -8.01 -11.32 -10.93
C ASP A 267 -7.28 -10.63 -9.77
N LEU A 268 -7.57 -10.99 -8.51
CA LEU A 268 -6.83 -10.47 -7.36
C LEU A 268 -5.42 -11.07 -7.24
N VAL A 269 -5.21 -12.30 -7.70
CA VAL A 269 -3.94 -13.03 -7.46
C VAL A 269 -3.19 -13.40 -8.73
N TRP A 270 -3.85 -13.44 -9.89
CA TRP A 270 -3.29 -14.01 -11.12
C TRP A 270 -3.22 -13.04 -12.28
N CYS A 271 -2.12 -13.11 -13.05
CA CYS A 271 -1.97 -12.42 -14.32
C CYS A 271 -1.30 -13.36 -15.36
N GLY A 272 -2.12 -14.11 -16.10
CA GLY A 272 -1.67 -15.09 -17.11
C GLY A 272 -1.36 -14.48 -18.47
N GLU A 273 -1.44 -15.31 -19.52
CA GLU A 273 -1.39 -14.85 -20.91
C GLU A 273 -2.65 -14.07 -21.28
N HIS A 274 -3.80 -14.49 -20.75
CA HIS A 274 -5.07 -13.77 -20.86
C HIS A 274 -5.32 -12.95 -19.60
N ARG A 275 -5.63 -11.65 -19.77
CA ARG A 275 -6.03 -10.79 -18.64
C ARG A 275 -7.44 -11.16 -18.20
N ILE A 276 -7.56 -11.68 -16.99
CA ILE A 276 -8.86 -12.08 -16.42
C ILE A 276 -9.82 -10.88 -16.37
N SER A 277 -9.32 -9.69 -16.04
CA SER A 277 -10.05 -8.42 -16.16
C SER A 277 -10.68 -8.16 -17.54
N GLU A 278 -10.05 -8.57 -18.64
CA GLU A 278 -10.61 -8.42 -19.99
C GLU A 278 -11.75 -9.43 -20.24
N ILE A 279 -11.63 -10.64 -19.70
CA ILE A 279 -12.68 -11.67 -19.76
C ILE A 279 -13.89 -11.25 -18.91
N VAL A 280 -13.66 -10.71 -17.71
CA VAL A 280 -14.70 -10.19 -16.81
C VAL A 280 -15.46 -9.03 -17.46
N ALA A 281 -14.76 -8.13 -18.16
CA ALA A 281 -15.38 -7.01 -18.86
C ALA A 281 -16.33 -7.46 -19.99
N VAL A 282 -15.95 -8.49 -20.75
CA VAL A 282 -16.78 -9.06 -21.84
C VAL A 282 -18.00 -9.81 -21.30
N MET A 283 -17.92 -10.42 -20.11
CA MET A 283 -19.06 -11.12 -19.51
C MET A 283 -20.08 -10.18 -18.83
N GLN A 284 -19.72 -8.91 -18.62
CA GLN A 284 -20.58 -7.89 -18.00
C GLN A 284 -21.25 -6.95 -19.01
N SER A 285 -20.86 -7.03 -20.29
CA SER A 285 -21.48 -6.29 -21.42
C SER A 285 -22.63 -7.07 -22.04
#